data_AF-A0A449B4P1-F1
#
_entry.id   AF-A0A449B4P1-F1
#
_cell.length_a   1.000
_cell.length_b   1.000
_cell.length_c   1.000
_cell.angle_alpha   90.00
_cell.angle_beta   90.00
_cell.angle_gamma   90.00
#
_symmetry.space_group_name_H-M   'P 1'
#
loop_
_entity.id
_entity.type
_entity.pdbx_description
1 polymer ?
#
loop_
_entity_poly.entity_id
_entity_poly.type
_entity_poly.pdbx_seq_one_letter_code
_entity_poly.pdbx_strand_id
1 'polypeptide(L)'
;MTNKIDKINKEEKTINAYFKIFSLNNNLYLKQFKKSIFQAVFTIVILLTFLFLSSIVIGTVLTEKNKLVAILCVISGSLLIIFGYTYFLIISIFGLLAVKKIIINDEEKAKKNIKFYIKSSFKKYPKKLMSLYEENNYYNKSD
;
A
#
# COMPACT_ATOMS: atom_id res chain seq x y z
N MET A 1 15.76 -5.85 -29.33
CA MET A 1 15.48 -4.43 -28.99
C MET A 1 14.00 -4.13 -28.74
N THR A 2 13.07 -4.92 -29.28
CA THR A 2 11.59 -4.86 -29.09
C THR A 2 11.12 -4.92 -27.63
N ASN A 3 11.73 -5.78 -26.79
CA ASN A 3 11.29 -5.98 -25.39
C ASN A 3 11.32 -4.75 -24.47
N LYS A 4 12.11 -3.71 -24.76
CA LYS A 4 12.21 -2.52 -23.90
C LYS A 4 11.10 -1.50 -24.21
N ILE A 5 10.79 -1.30 -25.48
CA ILE A 5 9.78 -0.35 -25.96
C ILE A 5 8.38 -0.85 -25.59
N ASP A 6 8.10 -2.14 -25.78
CA ASP A 6 6.83 -2.76 -25.39
C ASP A 6 6.57 -2.69 -23.88
N LYS A 7 7.64 -2.74 -23.07
CA LYS A 7 7.54 -2.67 -21.61
C LYS A 7 7.20 -1.26 -21.13
N ILE A 8 7.78 -0.23 -21.75
CA ILE A 8 7.51 1.19 -21.43
C ILE A 8 6.07 1.54 -21.79
N ASN A 9 5.61 1.12 -22.98
CA ASN A 9 4.23 1.35 -23.43
C ASN A 9 3.19 0.68 -22.50
N LYS A 10 3.51 -0.51 -21.95
CA LYS A 10 2.62 -1.20 -21.01
C LYS A 10 2.53 -0.53 -19.63
N GLU A 11 3.66 -0.03 -19.13
CA GLU A 11 3.72 0.69 -17.85
C GLU A 11 2.88 1.96 -17.89
N GLU A 12 2.99 2.74 -18.97
CA GLU A 12 2.24 3.99 -19.16
C GLU A 12 0.74 3.75 -19.32
N LYS A 13 0.33 2.75 -20.12
CA LYS A 13 -1.08 2.33 -20.22
C LYS A 13 -1.68 1.97 -18.86
N THR A 14 -0.93 1.24 -18.02
CA THR A 14 -1.41 0.81 -16.70
C THR A 14 -1.57 2.01 -15.76
N ILE A 15 -0.62 2.94 -15.76
CA ILE A 15 -0.70 4.18 -14.96
C ILE A 15 -1.93 5.01 -15.38
N ASN A 16 -2.16 5.15 -16.69
CA ASN A 16 -3.32 5.88 -17.21
C ASN A 16 -4.66 5.19 -16.86
N ALA A 17 -4.70 3.85 -16.85
CA ALA A 17 -5.88 3.10 -16.41
C ALA A 17 -6.20 3.35 -14.93
N TYR A 18 -5.20 3.25 -14.05
CA TYR A 18 -5.35 3.56 -12.63
C TYR A 18 -5.71 5.04 -12.39
N PHE A 19 -5.16 5.96 -13.18
CA PHE A 19 -5.51 7.37 -13.11
C PHE A 19 -6.99 7.59 -13.41
N LYS A 20 -7.52 6.97 -14.47
CA LYS A 20 -8.95 7.01 -14.79
C LYS A 20 -9.81 6.41 -13.66
N ILE A 21 -9.42 5.24 -13.12
CA ILE A 21 -10.16 4.58 -12.03
C ILE A 21 -10.22 5.46 -10.78
N PHE A 22 -9.08 6.03 -10.38
CA PHE A 22 -9.00 6.92 -9.23
C PHE A 22 -9.73 8.24 -9.47
N SER A 23 -9.74 8.75 -10.70
CA SER A 23 -10.51 9.95 -11.06
C SER A 23 -12.01 9.72 -10.95
N LEU A 24 -12.52 8.62 -11.54
CA LEU A 24 -13.94 8.26 -11.51
C LEU A 24 -14.45 7.97 -10.09
N ASN A 25 -13.60 7.52 -9.18
CA ASN A 25 -13.98 7.07 -7.83
C ASN A 25 -13.23 7.83 -6.73
N ASN A 26 -12.81 9.06 -6.98
CA ASN A 26 -11.91 9.83 -6.12
C ASN A 26 -12.38 9.89 -4.65
N ASN A 27 -13.66 10.13 -4.39
CA ASN A 27 -14.25 10.22 -3.06
C ASN A 27 -14.20 8.88 -2.31
N LEU A 28 -14.43 7.77 -3.00
CA LEU A 28 -14.39 6.44 -2.42
C LEU A 28 -12.96 6.06 -2.01
N TYR A 29 -12.00 6.24 -2.93
CA TYR A 29 -10.59 5.96 -2.66
C TYR A 29 -10.02 6.87 -1.57
N LEU A 30 -10.42 8.15 -1.54
CA LEU A 30 -9.98 9.08 -0.51
C LEU A 30 -10.44 8.65 0.89
N LYS A 31 -11.70 8.20 1.04
CA LYS A 31 -12.21 7.63 2.29
C LYS A 31 -11.49 6.34 2.66
N GLN A 32 -11.31 5.44 1.68
CA GLN A 32 -10.69 4.13 1.91
C GLN A 32 -9.22 4.26 2.32
N PHE A 33 -8.43 5.10 1.66
CA PHE A 33 -7.03 5.32 2.03
C PHE A 33 -6.90 5.99 3.40
N LYS A 34 -7.73 6.99 3.71
CA LYS A 34 -7.74 7.60 5.06
C LYS A 34 -8.05 6.56 6.14
N LYS A 35 -9.07 5.74 5.94
CA LYS A 35 -9.43 4.65 6.87
C LYS A 35 -8.29 3.64 7.02
N SER A 36 -7.67 3.25 5.91
CA SER A 36 -6.55 2.29 5.88
C SER A 36 -5.32 2.82 6.63
N ILE A 37 -4.97 4.11 6.42
CA ILE A 37 -3.88 4.77 7.15
C ILE A 37 -4.22 4.82 8.63
N PHE A 38 -5.42 5.27 9.00
CA PHE A 38 -5.83 5.34 10.40
C PHE A 38 -5.76 3.96 11.07
N GLN A 39 -6.30 2.93 10.43
CA GLN A 39 -6.27 1.56 10.93
C GLN A 39 -4.84 1.03 11.08
N ALA A 40 -3.95 1.32 10.12
CA ALA A 40 -2.55 0.91 10.21
C ALA A 40 -1.82 1.60 11.36
N VAL A 41 -1.97 2.92 11.50
CA VAL A 41 -1.40 3.69 12.61
C VAL A 41 -1.94 3.19 13.95
N PHE A 42 -3.25 3.02 14.06
CA PHE A 42 -3.90 2.53 15.27
C PHE A 42 -3.40 1.12 15.66
N THR A 43 -3.25 0.23 14.68
CA THR A 43 -2.72 -1.12 14.92
C THR A 43 -1.27 -1.08 15.41
N ILE A 44 -0.43 -0.22 14.82
CA ILE A 44 0.96 -0.03 15.26
C ILE A 44 1.00 0.47 16.72
N VAL A 45 0.15 1.44 17.07
CA VAL A 45 0.07 1.96 18.44
C VAL A 45 -0.33 0.85 19.43
N ILE A 46 -1.35 0.05 19.10
CA ILE A 46 -1.76 -1.10 19.93
C ILE A 46 -0.61 -2.10 20.10
N LEU A 47 0.12 -2.43 19.03
CA LEU A 47 1.27 -3.33 19.08
C LEU A 47 2.39 -2.81 19.98
N LEU A 48 2.65 -1.50 19.96
CA LEU A 48 3.63 -0.87 20.85
C LEU A 48 3.18 -0.93 22.31
N THR A 49 1.89 -0.70 22.59
CA THR A 49 1.33 -0.86 23.94
C THR A 49 1.42 -2.32 24.41
N PHE A 50 1.11 -3.28 23.53
CA PHE A 50 1.24 -4.70 23.81
C PHE A 50 2.69 -5.09 24.13
N LEU A 51 3.66 -4.59 23.35
CA LEU A 51 5.09 -4.79 23.58
C LEU A 51 5.54 -4.28 24.95
N PHE A 52 5.08 -3.09 25.33
CA PHE A 52 5.37 -2.52 26.64
C PHE A 52 4.80 -3.39 27.78
N LEU A 53 3.53 -3.77 27.69
CA LEU A 53 2.87 -4.61 28.71
C LEU A 53 3.49 -6.00 28.81
N SER A 54 3.78 -6.64 27.68
CA SER A 54 4.42 -7.95 27.66
C SER A 54 5.84 -7.92 28.23
N SER A 55 6.59 -6.82 28.02
CA SER A 55 7.90 -6.63 28.64
C SER A 55 7.82 -6.58 30.18
N ILE A 56 6.80 -5.90 30.73
CA ILE A 56 6.55 -5.87 32.18
C ILE A 56 6.23 -7.27 32.71
N VAL A 57 5.30 -7.99 32.05
CA VAL A 57 4.89 -9.34 32.47
C VAL A 57 6.06 -10.33 32.41
N ILE A 58 6.89 -10.27 31.36
CA ILE A 58 8.08 -11.12 31.26
C ILE A 58 9.08 -10.79 32.39
N GLY A 59 9.24 -9.51 32.72
CA GLY A 59 10.07 -9.04 33.81
C GLY A 59 9.67 -9.59 35.18
N THR A 60 8.38 -9.73 35.45
CA THR A 60 7.84 -10.13 36.76
C THR A 60 7.61 -11.64 36.90
N VAL A 61 7.26 -12.35 35.82
CA VAL A 61 6.78 -13.75 35.90
C VAL A 61 7.84 -14.80 35.56
N LEU A 62 8.77 -14.52 34.63
CA LEU A 62 9.70 -15.55 34.16
C LEU A 62 10.99 -15.65 34.99
N THR A 63 11.53 -16.86 35.09
CA THR A 63 12.89 -17.12 35.60
C THR A 63 13.95 -16.58 34.63
N GLU A 64 15.12 -16.15 35.14
CA GLU A 64 16.16 -15.47 34.34
C GLU A 64 16.59 -16.22 33.06
N LYS A 65 16.69 -17.56 33.11
CA LYS A 65 17.03 -18.39 31.93
C LYS A 65 16.03 -18.27 30.78
N ASN A 66 14.74 -18.08 31.07
CA ASN A 66 13.68 -18.04 30.06
C ASN A 66 13.27 -16.61 29.68
N LYS A 67 13.62 -15.61 30.52
CA LYS A 67 13.33 -14.19 30.28
C LYS A 67 13.93 -13.68 28.98
N LEU A 68 15.21 -13.95 28.74
CA LEU A 68 15.92 -13.45 27.55
C LEU A 68 15.28 -13.97 26.26
N VAL A 69 14.97 -15.27 26.22
CA VAL A 69 14.36 -15.93 25.05
C VAL A 69 12.94 -15.40 24.81
N ALA A 70 12.15 -15.22 25.86
CA ALA A 70 10.80 -14.66 25.76
C ALA A 70 10.80 -13.23 25.22
N ILE A 71 11.72 -12.37 25.71
CA ILE A 71 11.88 -10.99 25.22
C ILE A 71 12.25 -10.98 23.73
N LEU A 72 13.22 -11.80 23.32
CA LEU A 72 13.64 -11.89 21.92
C LEU A 72 12.50 -12.36 21.01
N CYS A 73 11.71 -13.35 21.45
CA CYS A 73 10.57 -13.87 20.70
C CYS A 73 9.48 -12.80 20.50
N VAL A 74 9.12 -12.08 21.57
CA VAL A 74 8.12 -11.02 21.52
C VAL A 74 8.59 -9.85 20.65
N ILE A 75 9.83 -9.39 20.82
CA ILE A 75 10.37 -8.29 20.01
C ILE A 75 10.45 -8.66 18.53
N SER A 76 11.00 -9.84 18.20
CA SER A 76 11.14 -10.26 16.81
C SER A 76 9.79 -10.47 16.11
N GLY A 77 8.82 -11.09 16.80
CA GLY A 77 7.46 -11.26 16.30
C GLY A 77 6.76 -9.91 16.07
N SER A 78 6.82 -8.99 17.04
CA SER A 78 6.21 -7.68 16.90
C SER A 78 6.87 -6.81 15.84
N LEU A 79 8.20 -6.87 15.69
CA LEU A 79 8.90 -6.14 14.63
C LEU A 79 8.43 -6.58 13.24
N LEU A 80 8.26 -7.89 12.99
CA LEU A 80 7.74 -8.39 11.72
C LEU A 80 6.34 -7.83 11.40
N ILE A 81 5.46 -7.78 12.40
CA ILE A 81 4.12 -7.22 12.24
C ILE A 81 4.19 -5.71 11.97
N ILE A 82 5.01 -4.97 12.73
CA ILE A 82 5.22 -3.53 12.52
C ILE A 82 5.72 -3.26 11.10
N PHE A 83 6.72 -3.99 10.62
CA PHE A 83 7.24 -3.87 9.25
C PHE A 83 6.14 -4.08 8.19
N GLY A 84 5.29 -5.10 8.37
CA GLY A 84 4.16 -5.35 7.47
C GLY A 84 3.17 -4.18 7.42
N TYR A 85 2.81 -3.63 8.58
CA TYR A 85 1.90 -2.48 8.67
C TYR A 85 2.53 -1.18 8.16
N THR A 86 3.82 -0.94 8.40
CA THR A 86 4.54 0.21 7.85
C THR A 86 4.55 0.16 6.33
N TYR A 87 4.78 -1.02 5.73
CA TYR A 87 4.71 -1.19 4.28
C TYR A 87 3.31 -0.88 3.71
N PHE A 88 2.27 -1.39 4.37
CA PHE A 88 0.88 -1.11 4.00
C PHE A 88 0.52 0.38 4.12
N LEU A 89 1.06 1.05 5.14
CA LEU A 89 0.89 2.48 5.38
C LEU A 89 1.54 3.30 4.26
N ILE A 90 2.77 2.96 3.85
CA ILE A 90 3.46 3.61 2.73
C ILE A 90 2.62 3.51 1.44
N ILE A 91 2.13 2.32 1.10
CA ILE A 91 1.27 2.10 -0.07
C ILE A 91 0.02 2.99 0.01
N SER A 92 -0.65 3.00 1.17
CA SER A 92 -1.88 3.76 1.38
C SER A 92 -1.65 5.28 1.29
N ILE A 93 -0.50 5.77 1.75
CA ILE A 93 -0.11 7.18 1.59
C ILE A 93 0.07 7.55 0.12
N PHE A 94 0.82 6.74 -0.65
CA PHE A 94 1.02 7.03 -2.08
C PHE A 94 -0.29 6.99 -2.86
N GLY A 95 -1.20 6.06 -2.53
CA GLY A 95 -2.56 6.04 -3.06
C GLY A 95 -3.36 7.30 -2.71
N LEU A 96 -3.31 7.74 -1.44
CA LEU A 96 -3.96 8.97 -1.01
C LEU A 96 -3.40 10.22 -1.71
N LEU A 97 -2.09 10.31 -1.86
CA LEU A 97 -1.42 11.42 -2.53
C LEU A 97 -1.77 11.46 -4.03
N ALA A 98 -1.86 10.30 -4.69
CA ALA A 98 -2.35 10.22 -6.07
C ALA A 98 -3.76 10.80 -6.18
N VAL A 99 -4.70 10.36 -5.35
CA VAL A 99 -6.09 10.83 -5.38
C VAL A 99 -6.18 12.33 -5.08
N LYS A 100 -5.45 12.82 -4.08
CA LYS A 100 -5.39 14.27 -3.78
C LYS A 100 -4.88 15.08 -4.97
N LYS A 101 -3.87 14.57 -5.69
CA LYS A 101 -3.33 15.23 -6.88
C LYS A 101 -4.29 15.23 -8.07
N ILE A 102 -5.10 14.18 -8.21
CA ILE A 102 -6.19 14.14 -9.19
C ILE A 102 -7.23 15.22 -8.89
N ILE A 103 -7.63 15.38 -7.62
CA ILE A 103 -8.64 16.37 -7.22
C ILE A 103 -8.20 17.81 -7.52
N ILE A 104 -6.90 18.11 -7.44
CA ILE A 104 -6.35 19.44 -7.78
C ILE A 104 -5.91 19.57 -9.24
N ASN A 105 -6.30 18.63 -10.12
CA ASN A 105 -5.95 18.59 -11.55
C ASN A 105 -4.44 18.60 -11.85
N ASP A 106 -3.61 18.08 -10.96
CA ASP A 106 -2.15 17.93 -11.13
C ASP A 106 -1.85 16.52 -11.68
N GLU A 107 -2.09 16.32 -12.98
CA GLU A 107 -2.00 15.02 -13.65
C GLU A 107 -0.60 14.41 -13.60
N GLU A 108 0.44 15.22 -13.79
CA GLU A 108 1.83 14.75 -13.79
C GLU A 108 2.20 14.16 -12.42
N LYS A 109 1.91 14.88 -11.32
CA LYS A 109 2.18 14.38 -9.97
C LYS A 109 1.24 13.23 -9.59
N ALA A 110 -0.01 13.24 -10.05
CA ALA A 110 -0.92 12.13 -9.85
C ALA A 110 -0.38 10.84 -10.47
N LYS A 111 0.02 10.86 -11.75
CA LYS A 111 0.61 9.71 -12.44
C LYS A 111 1.91 9.25 -11.80
N LYS A 112 2.75 10.17 -11.35
CA LYS A 112 3.97 9.85 -10.58
C LYS A 112 3.62 9.07 -9.31
N ASN A 113 2.65 9.54 -8.52
CA ASN A 113 2.23 8.86 -7.29
C ASN A 113 1.55 7.52 -7.57
N ILE A 114 0.77 7.40 -8.65
CA ILE A 114 0.18 6.13 -9.10
C ILE A 114 1.26 5.13 -9.48
N LYS A 115 2.32 5.55 -10.17
CA LYS A 115 3.45 4.70 -10.51
C LYS A 115 4.11 4.11 -9.25
N PHE A 116 4.31 4.93 -8.21
CA PHE A 116 4.81 4.44 -6.92
C PHE A 116 3.80 3.51 -6.23
N TYR A 117 2.53 3.88 -6.20
CA TYR A 117 1.46 3.06 -5.64
C TYR A 117 1.41 1.66 -6.29
N ILE A 118 1.47 1.57 -7.63
CA ILE A 118 1.41 0.28 -8.33
C ILE A 118 2.68 -0.55 -8.08
N LYS A 119 3.87 0.05 -8.17
CA LYS A 119 5.13 -0.67 -7.93
C LYS A 119 5.24 -1.17 -6.48
N SER A 120 4.70 -0.41 -5.54
CA SER A 120 4.68 -0.80 -4.12
C SER A 120 3.55 -1.78 -3.81
N SER A 121 2.40 -1.71 -4.49
CA SER A 121 1.27 -2.64 -4.23
C SER A 121 1.45 -4.00 -4.91
N PHE A 122 2.15 -4.04 -6.05
CA PHE A 122 2.31 -5.25 -6.85
C PHE A 122 3.77 -5.48 -7.22
N LYS A 123 4.35 -6.62 -6.82
CA LYS A 123 5.69 -7.08 -7.26
C LYS A 123 5.86 -7.05 -8.79
N LYS A 124 4.76 -7.14 -9.55
CA LYS A 124 4.65 -6.97 -11.01
C LYS A 124 3.30 -6.29 -11.33
N TYR A 125 3.26 -5.40 -12.32
CA TYR A 125 2.01 -4.76 -12.78
C TYR A 125 0.88 -5.79 -12.91
N PRO A 126 -0.30 -5.56 -12.28
CA PRO A 126 -1.38 -6.53 -12.28
C PRO A 126 -1.95 -6.68 -13.70
N LYS A 127 -1.57 -7.76 -14.38
CA LYS A 127 -1.99 -8.07 -15.77
C LYS A 127 -3.52 -8.06 -15.94
N LYS A 128 -4.27 -8.49 -14.92
CA LYS A 128 -5.73 -8.58 -14.95
C LYS A 128 -6.43 -7.21 -15.00
N LEU A 129 -5.80 -6.18 -14.43
CA LEU A 129 -6.37 -4.82 -14.51
C LEU A 129 -6.16 -4.20 -15.90
N MET A 130 -5.07 -4.62 -16.56
CA MET A 130 -4.76 -4.22 -17.92
C MET A 130 -5.71 -4.86 -18.93
N SER A 131 -6.03 -6.15 -18.78
CA SER A 131 -7.03 -6.81 -19.62
C SER A 131 -8.43 -6.20 -19.49
N LEU A 132 -8.85 -5.87 -18.25
CA LEU A 132 -10.14 -5.21 -18.00
C LEU A 132 -10.21 -3.79 -18.58
N TYR A 133 -9.08 -3.06 -18.62
CA TYR A 133 -9.04 -1.74 -19.27
C TYR A 133 -9.05 -1.84 -20.80
N GLU A 134 -8.40 -2.87 -21.36
CA GLU A 134 -8.41 -3.14 -22.81
C GLU A 134 -9.81 -3.57 -23.28
N GLU A 135 -10.51 -4.42 -22.54
CA GLU A 135 -11.93 -4.75 -22.80
C GLU A 135 -12.80 -3.48 -22.80
N ASN A 136 -12.72 -2.64 -21.77
CA ASN A 136 -13.57 -1.45 -21.68
C ASN A 136 -13.26 -0.35 -22.72
N ASN A 137 -12.04 -0.24 -23.24
CA ASN A 137 -11.74 0.69 -24.34
C ASN A 137 -12.06 0.12 -25.73
N TYR A 138 -12.13 -1.20 -25.87
CA TYR A 138 -12.59 -1.82 -27.12
C TYR A 138 -14.07 -1.51 -27.36
N TYR A 139 -14.89 -1.58 -26.30
CA TYR A 139 -16.31 -1.24 -26.39
C TYR A 139 -16.57 0.26 -26.62
N ASN A 140 -15.78 1.17 -26.01
CA ASN A 140 -15.93 2.63 -26.19
C ASN A 140 -15.42 3.20 -27.53
N LYS A 141 -14.88 2.37 -28.43
CA LYS A 141 -14.42 2.78 -29.78
C LYS A 141 -15.35 2.27 -30.89
N SER A 142 -16.45 1.63 -30.54
CA SER A 142 -17.37 0.97 -31.47
C SER A 142 -18.58 1.81 -31.87
N ASP A 143 -18.66 3.07 -31.39
CA ASP A 143 -19.63 4.10 -31.77
C ASP A 143 -18.91 5.27 -32.44
#